data_AF-A0A7J2RAK5-F1
#
_entry.id   AF-A0A7J2RAK5-F1
#
_cell.length_a   1.000
_cell.length_b   1.000
_cell.length_c   1.000
_cell.angle_alpha   90.00
_cell.angle_beta   90.00
_cell.angle_gamma   90.00
#
_symmetry.space_group_name_H-M   'P 1'
#
loop_
_entity.id
_entity.type
_entity.pdbx_description
1 polymer ?
#
loop_
_entity_poly.entity_id
_entity_poly.type
_entity_poly.pdbx_seq_one_letter_code
_entity_poly.pdbx_strand_id
1 'polypeptide(L)'
;MSDLEGLTRRLMEKGFNKEQIIGRLVKEYRDFKDIKKKSAISRAEAIYEECKKSDIKSVSDPFMRHLLDINMVNVTVGKQGVGCRGSGDFFVHKLIAEISETEKKAFLSPSSLDDAGAVRLSDIKGFKTKADLIIVSKMEGIHSRLSDFPFLCGFHVISHNEFA
;
A
#
# COMPACT_ATOMS: atom_id res chain seq x y z
N MET A 1 9.99 11.50 -4.39
CA MET A 1 10.56 10.37 -5.15
C MET A 1 9.43 9.74 -5.94
N SER A 2 9.53 9.69 -7.27
CA SER A 2 8.51 9.07 -8.12
C SER A 2 8.44 7.56 -7.88
N ASP A 3 7.29 6.97 -8.16
CA ASP A 3 7.15 5.53 -8.37
C ASP A 3 8.04 5.11 -9.56
N LEU A 4 9.19 4.48 -9.25
CA LEU A 4 10.20 4.10 -10.24
C LEU A 4 9.79 2.85 -11.03
N GLU A 5 9.02 1.94 -10.43
CA GLU A 5 8.52 0.74 -11.09
C GLU A 5 7.45 1.12 -12.11
N GLY A 6 6.44 1.90 -11.71
CA GLY A 6 5.43 2.39 -12.64
C GLY A 6 5.99 3.37 -13.68
N LEU A 7 7.05 4.13 -13.38
CA LEU A 7 7.79 4.87 -14.41
C LEU A 7 8.46 3.92 -15.42
N THR A 8 9.13 2.87 -14.93
CA THR A 8 9.80 1.86 -15.77
C THR A 8 8.81 1.16 -16.69
N ARG A 9 7.70 0.64 -16.16
CA ARG A 9 6.64 -0.01 -16.95
C ARG A 9 6.09 0.92 -18.03
N ARG A 10 5.79 2.18 -17.69
CA ARG A 10 5.30 3.18 -18.66
C ARG A 10 6.30 3.49 -19.77
N LEU A 11 7.61 3.52 -19.47
CA LEU A 11 8.63 3.74 -20.49
C LEU A 11 8.82 2.51 -21.40
N MET A 12 8.73 1.30 -20.84
CA MET A 12 8.71 0.06 -21.63
C MET A 12 7.51 0.03 -22.59
N GLU A 13 6.31 0.40 -22.11
CA GLU A 13 5.10 0.48 -22.96
C GLU A 13 5.19 1.52 -24.07
N LYS A 14 5.93 2.61 -23.84
CA LYS A 14 6.22 3.63 -24.84
C LYS A 14 7.34 3.24 -25.82
N GLY A 15 7.95 2.05 -25.68
CA GLY A 15 8.98 1.55 -26.59
C GLY A 15 10.38 2.12 -26.38
N PHE A 16 10.68 2.68 -25.20
CA PHE A 16 12.05 3.14 -24.89
C PHE A 16 12.99 1.93 -24.73
N ASN A 17 14.25 2.10 -25.15
CA ASN A 17 15.26 1.06 -24.97
C ASN A 17 15.78 1.00 -23.52
N LYS A 18 16.46 -0.10 -23.18
CA LYS A 18 16.94 -0.36 -21.82
C LYS A 18 17.86 0.77 -21.33
N GLU A 19 18.80 1.22 -22.16
CA GLU A 19 19.79 2.24 -21.79
C GLU A 19 19.13 3.58 -21.47
N GLN A 20 18.11 3.97 -22.24
CA GLN A 20 17.31 5.18 -22.00
C GLN A 20 16.54 5.08 -20.67
N ILE A 21 15.93 3.92 -20.39
CA ILE A 21 15.18 3.70 -19.15
C ILE A 21 16.11 3.74 -17.95
N ILE A 22 17.22 3.01 -17.98
CA ILE A 22 18.23 3.02 -16.91
C ILE A 22 18.78 4.42 -16.69
N GLY A 23 19.10 5.15 -17.76
CA GLY A 23 19.56 6.54 -17.66
C GLY A 23 18.54 7.44 -16.96
N ARG A 24 17.25 7.29 -17.27
CA ARG A 24 16.18 8.04 -16.61
C ARG A 24 16.07 7.70 -15.12
N LEU A 25 16.09 6.42 -14.76
CA LEU A 25 16.01 5.99 -13.36
C LEU A 25 17.21 6.45 -12.53
N VAL A 26 18.42 6.39 -13.10
CA VAL A 26 19.65 6.89 -12.44
C VAL A 26 19.55 8.38 -12.16
N LYS A 27 18.97 9.16 -13.08
CA LYS A 27 18.72 10.59 -12.86
C LYS A 27 17.78 10.81 -11.69
N GLU A 28 16.61 10.17 -11.69
CA GLU A 28 15.65 10.25 -10.59
C GLU A 28 16.28 9.86 -9.24
N TYR A 29 17.09 8.78 -9.21
CA TYR A 29 17.79 8.38 -8.00
C TYR A 29 18.73 9.46 -7.46
N ARG A 30 19.53 10.08 -8.33
CA ARG A 30 20.52 11.08 -7.93
C ARG A 30 19.91 12.45 -7.65
N ASP A 31 18.74 12.74 -8.21
CA ASP A 31 17.99 13.96 -7.92
C ASP A 31 17.45 13.96 -6.47
N PHE A 32 17.12 12.79 -5.91
CA PHE A 32 16.56 12.67 -4.56
C PHE A 32 17.51 12.06 -3.51
N LYS A 33 18.58 11.37 -3.93
CA LYS A 33 19.49 10.66 -3.01
C LYS A 33 20.95 10.92 -3.36
N ASP A 34 21.75 11.15 -2.32
CA ASP A 34 23.20 11.22 -2.46
C ASP A 34 23.81 9.81 -2.50
N ILE A 35 23.74 9.18 -3.67
CA ILE A 35 24.31 7.85 -3.92
C ILE A 35 25.30 7.87 -5.08
N LYS A 36 26.35 7.04 -4.96
CA LYS A 36 27.35 6.86 -6.02
C LYS A 36 26.68 6.37 -7.31
N LYS A 37 27.10 6.90 -8.46
CA LYS A 37 26.57 6.57 -9.79
C LYS A 37 26.49 5.06 -10.04
N LYS A 38 27.52 4.30 -9.64
CA LYS A 38 27.55 2.83 -9.76
C LYS A 38 26.41 2.15 -9.00
N SER A 39 26.09 2.61 -7.79
CA SER A 39 24.97 2.07 -7.01
C SER A 39 23.62 2.45 -7.62
N ALA A 40 23.48 3.69 -8.12
CA ALA A 40 22.27 4.12 -8.82
C ALA A 40 22.00 3.26 -10.06
N ILE A 41 23.04 2.97 -10.87
CA ILE A 41 22.94 2.10 -12.05
C ILE A 41 22.48 0.70 -11.64
N SER A 42 23.16 0.07 -10.68
CA SER A 42 22.80 -1.28 -10.22
C SER A 42 21.36 -1.36 -9.71
N ARG A 43 20.87 -0.33 -9.00
CA ARG A 43 19.47 -0.28 -8.53
C ARG A 43 18.48 -0.07 -9.67
N ALA A 44 18.82 0.77 -10.64
CA ALA A 44 18.00 0.97 -11.84
C ALA A 44 17.89 -0.31 -12.67
N GLU A 45 18.99 -1.06 -12.80
CA GLU A 45 19.02 -2.35 -13.49
C GLU A 45 18.15 -3.39 -12.78
N ALA A 46 18.23 -3.46 -11.45
CA ALA A 46 17.38 -4.35 -10.66
C ALA A 46 15.88 -4.06 -10.90
N ILE A 47 15.47 -2.79 -10.86
CA ILE A 47 14.07 -2.40 -11.13
C ILE A 47 13.66 -2.76 -12.56
N TYR A 48 14.51 -2.49 -13.55
CA TYR A 48 14.22 -2.83 -14.95
C TYR A 48 14.00 -4.34 -15.13
N GLU A 49 14.90 -5.16 -14.58
CA GLU A 49 14.80 -6.62 -14.68
C GLU A 49 13.59 -7.17 -13.92
N GLU A 50 13.26 -6.60 -12.76
CA GLU A 50 12.05 -6.93 -12.02
C GLU A 50 10.80 -6.61 -12.84
N CYS A 51 10.66 -5.38 -13.35
CA CYS A 51 9.50 -4.95 -14.14
C CYS A 51 9.32 -5.82 -15.38
N LYS A 52 10.41 -6.19 -16.04
CA LYS A 52 10.40 -7.07 -17.21
C LYS A 52 9.95 -8.49 -16.85
N LYS A 53 10.45 -9.06 -15.75
CA LYS A 53 10.11 -10.44 -15.33
C LYS A 53 8.71 -10.55 -14.74
N SER A 54 8.24 -9.49 -14.11
CA SER A 54 6.90 -9.40 -13.49
C SER A 54 5.83 -8.91 -14.46
N ASP A 55 6.09 -8.85 -15.77
CA ASP A 55 5.08 -8.43 -16.74
C ASP A 55 4.03 -9.53 -16.93
N ILE A 56 2.80 -9.27 -16.49
CA ILE A 56 1.63 -10.16 -16.64
C ILE A 56 1.39 -10.53 -18.11
N LYS A 57 1.77 -9.67 -19.07
CA LYS A 57 1.64 -9.97 -20.50
C LYS A 57 2.44 -11.21 -20.90
N SER A 58 3.53 -11.53 -20.19
CA SER A 58 4.38 -12.69 -20.43
C SER A 58 3.79 -14.03 -19.97
N VAL A 59 2.74 -14.03 -19.13
CA VAL A 59 2.10 -15.25 -18.60
C VAL A 59 1.28 -15.94 -19.70
N SER A 60 1.69 -17.12 -20.17
CA SER A 60 1.03 -17.80 -21.29
C SER A 60 -0.37 -18.34 -20.96
N ASP A 61 -0.58 -18.78 -19.72
CA ASP A 61 -1.84 -19.40 -19.29
C ASP A 61 -2.96 -18.34 -19.11
N PRO A 62 -4.09 -18.45 -19.83
CA PRO A 62 -5.16 -17.45 -19.79
C PRO A 62 -5.83 -17.30 -18.42
N PHE A 63 -5.99 -18.40 -17.68
CA PHE A 63 -6.61 -18.37 -16.36
C PHE A 63 -5.70 -17.68 -15.35
N MET A 64 -4.42 -18.02 -15.32
CA MET A 64 -3.41 -17.39 -14.48
C MET A 64 -3.26 -15.91 -14.81
N ARG A 65 -3.29 -15.54 -16.10
CA ARG A 65 -3.28 -14.13 -16.49
C ARG A 65 -4.48 -13.39 -15.92
N HIS A 66 -5.70 -13.94 -16.07
CA HIS A 66 -6.91 -13.33 -15.52
C HIS A 66 -6.90 -13.22 -13.98
N LEU A 67 -6.40 -14.26 -13.30
CA LEU A 67 -6.31 -14.29 -11.84
C LEU A 67 -5.34 -13.24 -11.28
N LEU A 68 -4.24 -12.98 -12.00
CA LEU A 68 -3.21 -12.03 -11.61
C LEU A 68 -3.53 -10.59 -12.03
N ASP A 69 -4.46 -10.40 -12.96
CA ASP A 69 -4.78 -9.09 -13.53
C ASP A 69 -5.49 -8.15 -12.54
N ILE A 70 -5.45 -6.86 -12.84
CA ILE A 70 -6.05 -5.80 -12.02
C ILE A 70 -7.38 -5.36 -12.63
N ASN A 71 -8.44 -5.39 -11.82
CA ASN A 71 -9.70 -4.75 -12.18
C ASN A 71 -9.58 -3.22 -12.00
N MET A 72 -9.37 -2.51 -13.11
CA MET A 72 -9.15 -1.06 -13.12
C MET A 72 -10.46 -0.30 -12.88
N VAL A 73 -10.52 0.44 -11.76
CA VAL A 73 -11.66 1.31 -11.42
C VAL A 73 -11.54 2.73 -11.99
N ASN A 74 -10.49 3.02 -12.77
CA ASN A 74 -10.24 4.31 -13.47
C ASN A 74 -10.27 5.58 -12.58
N VAL A 75 -10.06 5.42 -11.27
CA VAL A 75 -9.91 6.53 -10.31
C VAL A 75 -8.48 6.53 -9.80
N THR A 76 -7.82 7.69 -9.84
CA THR A 76 -6.45 7.85 -9.31
C THR A 76 -6.49 8.27 -7.85
N VAL A 77 -5.46 7.91 -7.07
CA VAL A 77 -5.32 8.34 -5.66
C VAL A 77 -5.38 9.87 -5.52
N GLY A 78 -4.80 10.61 -6.48
CA GLY A 78 -4.89 12.07 -6.51
C GLY A 78 -6.32 12.61 -6.70
N LYS A 79 -7.21 11.86 -7.38
CA LYS A 79 -8.64 12.17 -7.46
C LYS A 79 -9.41 11.78 -6.19
N GLN A 80 -8.89 10.83 -5.41
CA GLN A 80 -9.45 10.44 -4.10
C GLN A 80 -9.04 11.41 -2.97
N GLY A 81 -7.94 12.15 -3.14
CA GLY A 81 -7.63 13.31 -2.28
C GLY A 81 -6.86 13.01 -0.99
N VAL A 82 -6.20 11.85 -0.86
CA VAL A 82 -5.41 11.48 0.33
C VAL A 82 -3.96 11.14 -0.01
N GLY A 83 -3.00 11.47 0.86
CA GLY A 83 -1.56 11.29 0.62
C GLY A 83 -0.78 11.13 1.93
N CYS A 84 0.24 10.28 1.93
CA CYS A 84 0.56 9.46 3.11
C CYS A 84 1.53 10.00 4.18
N ARG A 85 2.11 11.22 4.09
CA ARG A 85 3.21 11.63 5.03
C ARG A 85 3.37 13.14 5.25
N GLY A 86 2.35 13.86 5.73
CA GLY A 86 2.49 15.30 6.05
C GLY A 86 1.51 15.82 7.10
N SER A 87 1.67 17.06 7.55
CA SER A 87 0.73 17.71 8.49
C SER A 87 -0.71 17.74 7.98
N GLY A 88 -0.91 17.82 6.67
CA GLY A 88 -2.22 17.67 6.02
C GLY A 88 -2.82 16.26 6.15
N ASP A 89 -1.98 15.23 6.19
CA ASP A 89 -2.42 13.84 6.39
C ASP A 89 -2.91 13.63 7.83
N PHE A 90 -2.19 14.17 8.83
CA PHE A 90 -2.66 14.18 10.22
C PHE A 90 -3.96 14.95 10.39
N PHE A 91 -4.10 16.10 9.70
CA PHE A 91 -5.34 16.87 9.72
C PHE A 91 -6.52 16.08 9.14
N VAL A 92 -6.34 15.44 7.98
CA VAL A 92 -7.38 14.64 7.34
C VAL A 92 -7.74 13.42 8.19
N HIS A 93 -6.76 12.68 8.73
CA HIS A 93 -7.03 11.53 9.60
C HIS A 93 -7.76 11.95 10.87
N LYS A 94 -7.40 13.09 11.47
CA LYS A 94 -8.11 13.63 12.62
C LYS A 94 -9.56 14.01 12.28
N LEU A 95 -9.79 14.64 11.12
CA LEU A 95 -11.13 14.97 10.66
C LEU A 95 -11.96 13.71 10.38
N ILE A 96 -11.37 12.68 9.78
CA ILE A 96 -12.03 11.39 9.56
C ILE A 96 -12.39 10.76 10.91
N ALA A 97 -11.49 10.78 11.88
CA ALA A 97 -11.76 10.29 13.23
C ALA A 97 -12.92 11.04 13.88
N GLU A 98 -12.94 12.38 13.82
CA GLU A 98 -14.02 13.22 14.35
C GLU A 98 -15.38 12.94 13.69
N ILE A 99 -15.42 12.75 12.37
CA ILE A 99 -16.65 12.43 11.62
C ILE A 99 -17.12 11.00 11.89
N SER A 100 -16.18 10.08 12.11
CA SER A 100 -16.45 8.66 12.34
C SER A 100 -16.86 8.36 13.79
N GLU A 101 -16.78 9.34 14.69
CA GLU A 101 -17.21 9.15 16.07
C GLU A 101 -18.71 8.95 16.17
N THR A 102 -19.09 8.01 17.02
CA THR A 102 -20.48 7.69 17.30
C THR A 102 -20.81 8.01 18.76
N GLU A 103 -22.09 8.02 19.10
CA GLU A 103 -22.53 8.19 20.50
C GLU A 103 -21.95 7.14 21.45
N LYS A 104 -21.59 5.95 20.92
CA LYS A 104 -20.95 4.89 21.68
C LYS A 104 -19.44 5.04 21.61
N LYS A 105 -18.83 5.38 22.75
CA LYS A 105 -17.37 5.40 22.86
C LYS A 105 -16.83 3.99 23.05
N ALA A 106 -15.99 3.57 22.11
CA ALA A 106 -15.17 2.38 22.24
C ALA A 106 -14.10 2.59 23.33
N PHE A 107 -13.52 1.50 23.84
CA PHE A 107 -12.41 1.55 24.80
C PHE A 107 -11.16 2.18 24.17
N LEU A 108 -10.92 1.88 22.89
CA LEU A 108 -9.97 2.57 22.02
C LEU A 108 -10.74 3.03 20.77
N SER A 109 -11.06 4.31 20.71
CA SER A 109 -11.89 4.96 19.68
C SER A 109 -11.05 5.56 18.55
N PRO A 110 -11.64 5.90 17.39
CA PRO A 110 -10.91 6.55 16.28
C PRO A 110 -10.13 7.81 16.70
N SER A 111 -10.65 8.56 17.68
CA SER A 111 -9.98 9.74 18.26
C SER A 111 -8.64 9.45 18.96
N SER A 112 -8.34 8.20 19.29
CA SER A 112 -7.02 7.79 19.80
C SER A 112 -5.92 7.84 18.74
N LEU A 113 -6.28 7.82 17.46
CA LEU A 113 -5.36 7.74 16.32
C LEU A 113 -4.36 6.57 16.43
N ASP A 114 -4.79 5.48 17.06
CA ASP A 114 -4.02 4.24 17.21
C ASP A 114 -4.19 3.32 15.98
N ASP A 115 -3.33 2.31 15.85
CA ASP A 115 -3.35 1.35 14.74
C ASP A 115 -4.54 0.38 14.81
N ALA A 116 -5.25 0.34 15.94
CA ALA A 116 -6.38 -0.55 16.19
C ALA A 116 -7.52 0.18 16.94
N GLY A 117 -8.72 -0.41 16.86
CA GLY A 117 -9.84 -0.07 17.72
C GLY A 117 -10.09 -1.19 18.74
N ALA A 118 -10.65 -0.84 19.90
CA ALA A 118 -10.91 -1.83 20.95
C ALA A 118 -12.19 -1.55 21.70
N VAL A 119 -12.90 -2.62 22.09
CA VAL A 119 -14.08 -2.55 22.96
C VAL A 119 -13.91 -3.50 24.14
N ARG A 120 -14.25 -3.02 25.34
CA ARG A 120 -14.25 -3.85 26.54
C ARG A 120 -15.60 -4.52 26.69
N LEU A 121 -15.61 -5.83 26.91
CA LEU A 121 -16.85 -6.61 26.97
C LEU A 121 -17.75 -6.20 28.15
N SER A 122 -17.18 -5.69 29.25
CA SER A 122 -17.94 -5.14 30.37
C SER A 122 -18.79 -3.91 29.99
N ASP A 123 -18.40 -3.18 28.95
CA ASP A 123 -19.04 -1.92 28.56
C ASP A 123 -20.23 -2.17 27.62
N ILE A 124 -20.39 -3.40 27.13
CA ILE A 124 -21.47 -3.82 26.23
C ILE A 124 -22.70 -4.19 27.07
N LYS A 125 -23.74 -3.36 26.99
CA LYS A 125 -25.03 -3.64 27.66
C LYS A 125 -25.57 -5.02 27.28
N GLY A 126 -25.89 -5.82 28.30
CA GLY A 126 -26.46 -7.17 28.15
C GLY A 126 -25.42 -8.29 28.11
N PHE A 127 -24.12 -7.97 28.05
CA PHE A 127 -23.05 -8.98 28.10
C PHE A 127 -22.50 -9.07 29.54
N LYS A 128 -22.63 -10.25 30.18
CA LYS A 128 -22.07 -10.50 31.51
C LYS A 128 -20.86 -11.42 31.37
N THR A 129 -19.68 -10.90 31.69
CA THR A 129 -18.42 -11.65 31.73
C THR A 129 -17.86 -11.68 33.15
N LYS A 130 -17.19 -12.78 33.52
CA LYS A 130 -16.48 -12.92 34.81
C LYS A 130 -15.06 -12.35 34.75
N ALA A 131 -14.51 -12.14 33.56
CA ALA A 131 -13.18 -11.62 33.31
C ALA A 131 -13.25 -10.32 32.50
N ASP A 132 -12.31 -9.40 32.74
CA ASP A 132 -12.21 -8.15 32.00
C ASP A 132 -11.56 -8.39 30.62
N LEU A 133 -12.40 -8.80 29.67
CA LEU A 133 -11.97 -9.16 28.32
C LEU A 133 -12.14 -7.97 27.36
N ILE A 134 -11.16 -7.79 26.47
CA ILE A 134 -11.14 -6.74 25.45
C ILE A 134 -11.10 -7.38 24.07
N ILE A 135 -11.97 -6.92 23.17
CA ILE A 135 -11.90 -7.25 21.74
C ILE A 135 -11.12 -6.13 21.06
N VAL A 136 -10.03 -6.49 20.40
CA VAL A 136 -9.21 -5.58 19.59
C VAL A 136 -9.42 -5.92 18.12
N SER A 137 -9.61 -4.90 17.29
CA SER A 137 -9.75 -5.02 15.84
C SER A 137 -8.83 -4.03 15.16
N LYS A 138 -8.07 -4.52 14.18
CA LYS A 138 -7.18 -3.72 13.34
C LYS A 138 -7.55 -3.92 11.88
N MET A 139 -7.47 -2.84 11.11
CA MET A 139 -7.66 -2.83 9.66
C MET A 139 -6.41 -2.21 9.03
N GLU A 140 -5.76 -2.92 8.12
CA GLU A 140 -4.56 -2.44 7.44
C GLU A 140 -4.84 -2.26 5.94
N GLY A 141 -4.58 -1.06 5.43
CA GLY A 141 -4.53 -0.81 3.99
C GLY A 141 -3.17 -1.19 3.44
N ILE A 142 -3.12 -1.85 2.28
CA ILE A 142 -1.86 -2.26 1.68
C ILE A 142 -1.44 -1.28 0.58
N HIS A 143 -0.22 -0.77 0.70
CA HIS A 143 0.50 -0.03 -0.34
C HIS A 143 1.74 -0.81 -0.81
N SER A 144 1.58 -2.12 -1.02
CA SER A 144 2.67 -3.01 -1.39
C SER A 144 2.86 -3.08 -2.90
N ARG A 145 4.05 -3.53 -3.31
CA ARG A 145 4.40 -3.90 -4.69
C ARG A 145 3.49 -4.99 -5.28
N LEU A 146 2.72 -5.68 -4.44
CA LEU A 146 1.70 -6.64 -4.88
C LEU A 146 0.41 -5.95 -5.33
N SER A 147 0.31 -4.61 -5.31
CA SER A 147 -0.82 -3.90 -5.91
C SER A 147 -0.99 -4.24 -7.39
N ASP A 148 0.09 -4.58 -8.08
CA ASP A 148 0.07 -5.07 -9.47
C ASP A 148 -0.50 -6.50 -9.59
N PHE A 149 -0.66 -7.21 -8.47
CA PHE A 149 -1.17 -8.58 -8.37
C PHE A 149 -2.19 -8.71 -7.22
N PRO A 150 -3.40 -8.13 -7.35
CA PRO A 150 -4.35 -7.97 -6.24
C PRO A 150 -4.70 -9.28 -5.56
N PHE A 151 -4.79 -10.37 -6.32
CA PHE A 151 -5.01 -11.71 -5.79
C PHE A 151 -3.88 -12.16 -4.84
N LEU A 152 -2.62 -11.99 -5.23
CA LEU A 152 -1.47 -12.32 -4.37
C LEU A 152 -1.35 -11.35 -3.18
N CYS A 153 -1.73 -10.09 -3.39
CA CYS A 153 -1.79 -9.09 -2.34
C CYS A 153 -2.74 -9.51 -1.19
N GLY A 154 -3.86 -10.17 -1.51
CA GLY A 154 -4.81 -10.68 -0.52
C GLY A 154 -4.19 -11.62 0.51
N PHE A 155 -3.21 -12.45 0.11
CA PHE A 155 -2.50 -13.32 1.05
C PHE A 155 -1.58 -12.54 1.98
N HIS A 156 -0.98 -11.44 1.52
CA HIS A 156 -0.14 -10.56 2.33
C HIS A 156 -0.93 -9.91 3.47
N VAL A 157 -2.21 -9.55 3.24
CA VAL A 157 -3.13 -9.05 4.29
C VAL A 157 -3.27 -10.06 5.43
N ILE A 158 -3.34 -11.34 5.09
CA ILE A 158 -3.63 -12.42 6.04
C ILE A 158 -2.38 -12.78 6.84
N SER A 159 -1.19 -12.79 6.22
CA SER A 159 0.06 -13.17 6.88
C SER A 159 0.56 -12.18 7.94
N HIS A 160 0.06 -10.95 7.97
CA HIS A 160 0.41 -9.96 9.00
C HIS A 160 -0.48 -10.01 10.25
N ASN A 161 -1.44 -10.93 10.29
CA ASN A 161 -2.34 -11.15 11.43
C ASN A 161 -2.06 -12.46 12.20
N GLU A 162 -0.85 -13.03 12.09
CA GLU A 162 -0.42 -14.02 13.07
C GLU A 162 -0.20 -13.32 14.41
N PHE A 163 -1.11 -13.58 15.35
CA PHE A 163 -0.97 -13.18 16.75
C PHE A 163 0.35 -13.76 17.30
N ALA A 164 1.31 -12.88 17.55
CA ALA A 164 2.44 -13.15 18.43
C ALA A 164 2.01 -13.01 19.90
#